data_AF-A0A971GM48-F1
#
_entry.id   AF-A0A971GM48-F1
#
_cell.length_a   1.000
_cell.length_b   1.000
_cell.length_c   1.000
_cell.angle_alpha   90.00
_cell.angle_beta   90.00
_cell.angle_gamma   90.00
#
_symmetry.space_group_name_H-M   'P 1'
#
loop_
_entity.id
_entity.type
_entity.pdbx_description
1 polymer ?
#
loop_
_entity_poly.entity_id
_entity_poly.type
_entity_poly.pdbx_seq_one_letter_code
_entity_poly.pdbx_strand_id
1 'polypeptide(L)'
;MPNELDTAATNFSEQSKKHQIALYYTMGDQEKAKKMVTGGYSDLYVIKCVFSSSSVYGGFIAFISPVYLKAVSGYIIITRSFDLVDVKTTKDWRAFERQLVEAAKKGEHDEVFSSQV
;
A
#
# COMPACT_ATOMS: atom_id res chain seq x y z
N MET A 1 -13.45 28.07 20.72
CA MET A 1 -13.61 26.95 19.78
C MET A 1 -12.41 26.91 18.82
N PRO A 2 -11.26 26.31 19.22
CA PRO A 2 -10.09 26.09 18.35
C PRO A 2 -10.04 24.67 17.75
N ASN A 3 -10.64 23.68 18.42
CA ASN A 3 -10.52 22.27 18.05
C ASN A 3 -11.11 21.90 16.68
N GLU A 4 -12.16 22.58 16.21
CA GLU A 4 -12.80 22.23 14.93
C GLU A 4 -11.96 22.68 13.72
N LEU A 5 -11.26 23.80 13.82
CA LEU A 5 -10.36 24.31 12.78
C LEU A 5 -9.10 23.45 12.66
N ASP A 6 -8.51 23.04 13.78
CA ASP A 6 -7.34 22.16 13.79
C ASP A 6 -7.70 20.75 13.28
N THR A 7 -8.89 20.24 13.62
CA THR A 7 -9.38 18.95 13.13
C THR A 7 -9.71 19.01 11.63
N ALA A 8 -10.28 20.11 11.14
CA ALA A 8 -10.51 20.33 9.71
C ALA A 8 -9.19 20.45 8.92
N ALA A 9 -8.19 21.13 9.48
CA ALA A 9 -6.86 21.27 8.86
C ALA A 9 -6.10 19.93 8.81
N THR A 10 -6.18 19.11 9.86
CA THR A 10 -5.60 17.75 9.85
C THR A 10 -6.32 16.84 8.87
N ASN A 11 -7.65 16.88 8.81
CA ASN A 11 -8.42 16.12 7.82
C ASN A 11 -8.10 16.53 6.38
N PHE A 12 -7.91 17.83 6.12
CA PHE A 12 -7.51 18.33 4.81
C PHE A 12 -6.09 17.90 4.42
N SER A 13 -5.15 17.97 5.36
CA SER A 13 -3.78 17.47 5.18
C SER A 13 -3.76 15.96 4.86
N GLU A 14 -4.56 15.17 5.57
CA GLU A 14 -4.70 13.74 5.29
C GLU A 14 -5.34 13.46 3.93
N GLN A 15 -6.38 14.21 3.54
CA GLN A 15 -6.99 14.06 2.22
C GLN A 15 -6.01 14.44 1.11
N SER A 16 -5.21 15.50 1.29
CA SER A 16 -4.20 15.92 0.32
C SER A 16 -3.12 14.84 0.13
N LYS A 17 -2.64 14.22 1.22
CA LYS A 17 -1.72 13.08 1.16
C LYS A 17 -2.33 11.87 0.45
N LYS A 18 -3.58 11.52 0.76
CA LYS A 18 -4.31 10.43 0.09
C LYS A 18 -4.46 10.71 -1.41
N HIS A 19 -4.69 11.96 -1.80
CA HIS A 19 -4.80 12.38 -3.19
C HIS A 19 -3.46 12.33 -3.93
N GLN A 20 -2.36 12.74 -3.30
CA GLN A 20 -1.02 12.63 -3.89
C GLN A 20 -0.62 11.17 -4.15
N ILE A 21 -0.90 10.27 -3.19
CA ILE A 21 -0.64 8.83 -3.35
C ILE A 21 -1.48 8.27 -4.51
N ALA A 22 -2.76 8.64 -4.58
CA ALA A 22 -3.62 8.25 -5.69
C ALA A 22 -3.08 8.76 -7.03
N LEU A 23 -2.59 10.01 -7.08
CA LEU A 23 -2.01 10.61 -8.29
C LEU A 23 -0.77 9.86 -8.80
N TYR A 24 0.07 9.39 -7.88
CA TYR A 24 1.23 8.57 -8.20
C TYR A 24 0.82 7.28 -8.91
N TYR A 25 -0.20 6.58 -8.38
CA TYR A 25 -0.69 5.34 -8.97
C TYR A 25 -1.54 5.52 -10.23
N THR A 26 -2.06 6.71 -10.49
CA THR A 26 -2.84 7.02 -11.69
C THR A 26 -2.03 7.75 -12.76
N MET A 27 -0.69 7.75 -12.66
CA MET A 27 0.22 8.35 -13.65
C MET A 27 -0.06 9.85 -13.89
N GLY A 28 -0.48 10.57 -12.85
CA GLY A 28 -0.79 12.01 -12.94
C GLY A 28 -2.22 12.35 -13.38
N ASP A 29 -3.07 11.36 -13.68
CA ASP A 29 -4.46 11.60 -14.06
C ASP A 29 -5.32 11.95 -12.83
N GLN A 30 -5.78 13.20 -12.79
CA GLN A 30 -6.57 13.78 -11.70
C GLN A 30 -7.95 13.15 -11.56
N GLU A 31 -8.62 12.79 -12.65
CA GLU A 31 -9.95 12.18 -12.58
C GLU A 31 -9.87 10.77 -12.01
N LYS A 32 -8.85 10.01 -12.45
CA LYS A 32 -8.58 8.67 -11.94
C LYS A 32 -8.13 8.72 -10.48
N ALA A 33 -7.27 9.69 -10.11
CA ALA A 33 -6.82 9.86 -8.73
C ALA A 33 -8.01 10.13 -7.80
N LYS A 34 -8.92 11.01 -8.22
CA LYS A 34 -10.14 11.31 -7.47
C LYS A 34 -11.02 10.06 -7.31
N LYS A 35 -11.23 9.29 -8.39
CA LYS A 35 -11.94 8.01 -8.33
C LYS A 35 -11.25 7.00 -7.40
N MET A 36 -9.92 7.00 -7.34
CA MET A 36 -9.14 6.11 -6.48
C MET A 36 -9.21 6.51 -5.00
N VAL A 37 -9.29 7.82 -4.71
CA VAL A 37 -9.55 8.33 -3.36
C VAL A 37 -10.95 7.97 -2.89
N THR A 38 -11.96 8.11 -3.77
CA THR A 38 -13.37 7.84 -3.47
C THR A 38 -13.76 6.36 -3.56
N GLY A 39 -12.84 5.48 -3.97
CA GLY A 39 -13.07 4.03 -4.09
C GLY A 39 -13.86 3.61 -5.35
N GLY A 40 -14.13 4.55 -6.27
CA GLY A 40 -14.82 4.30 -7.54
C GLY A 40 -13.88 4.00 -8.71
N TYR A 41 -12.59 3.77 -8.46
CA TYR A 41 -11.62 3.44 -9.51
C TYR A 41 -11.51 1.92 -9.68
N SER A 42 -12.33 1.39 -10.59
CA SER A 42 -12.42 -0.03 -10.91
C SER A 42 -11.33 -0.54 -11.85
N ASP A 43 -10.51 0.34 -12.42
CA ASP A 43 -9.50 0.00 -13.44
C ASP A 43 -8.19 -0.54 -12.83
N LEU A 44 -8.19 -0.77 -11.51
CA LEU A 44 -7.02 -1.14 -10.75
C LEU A 44 -7.41 -2.16 -9.67
N TYR A 45 -6.85 -3.35 -9.78
CA TYR A 45 -7.03 -4.43 -8.82
C TYR A 45 -5.84 -4.46 -7.87
N VAL A 46 -6.12 -4.70 -6.60
CA VAL A 46 -5.09 -4.83 -5.57
C VAL A 46 -5.03 -6.27 -5.10
N ILE A 47 -3.89 -6.92 -5.30
CA ILE A 47 -3.61 -8.26 -4.77
C ILE A 47 -2.78 -8.10 -3.52
N LYS A 48 -3.27 -8.66 -2.41
CA LYS A 48 -2.58 -8.71 -1.13
C LYS A 48 -2.30 -10.16 -0.79
N CYS A 49 -1.06 -10.46 -0.46
CA CYS A 49 -0.66 -11.81 -0.10
C CYS A 49 0.31 -11.77 1.07
N VAL A 50 0.18 -12.75 1.97
CA VAL A 50 1.17 -13.11 2.98
C VAL A 50 1.50 -14.57 2.72
N PHE A 51 2.79 -14.89 2.68
CA PHE A 51 3.28 -16.23 2.41
C PHE A 51 4.29 -16.64 3.47
N SER A 52 4.37 -17.95 3.72
CA SER A 52 5.34 -18.56 4.59
C SER A 52 5.93 -19.80 3.93
N SER A 53 7.23 -20.00 4.11
CA SER A 53 8.00 -21.16 3.69
C SER A 53 8.83 -21.65 4.88
N SER A 54 9.49 -22.80 4.74
CA SER A 54 10.29 -23.41 5.80
C SER A 54 11.44 -22.53 6.32
N SER A 55 11.87 -21.53 5.54
CA SER A 55 13.02 -20.67 5.88
C SER A 55 12.74 -19.17 5.75
N VAL A 56 11.55 -18.80 5.26
CA VAL A 56 11.26 -17.42 4.84
C VAL A 56 9.79 -17.09 5.05
N TYR A 57 9.52 -15.90 5.57
CA TYR A 57 8.20 -15.30 5.66
C TYR A 57 8.16 -14.04 4.81
N GLY A 58 7.04 -13.75 4.19
CA GLY A 58 6.94 -12.60 3.32
C GLY A 58 5.53 -12.13 3.08
N GLY A 59 5.43 -10.92 2.54
CA GLY A 59 4.18 -10.33 2.14
C GLY A 59 4.39 -9.50 0.90
N PHE A 60 3.39 -9.45 0.03
CA PHE A 60 3.40 -8.53 -1.09
C PHE A 60 2.05 -7.87 -1.30
N ILE A 61 2.11 -6.67 -1.84
CA ILE A 61 0.98 -5.95 -2.40
C ILE A 61 1.31 -5.61 -3.84
N ALA A 62 0.42 -5.98 -4.77
CA ALA A 62 0.58 -5.69 -6.19
C ALA A 62 -0.67 -4.98 -6.72
N PHE A 63 -0.43 -3.92 -7.49
CA PHE A 63 -1.45 -3.14 -8.17
C PHE A 63 -1.43 -3.51 -9.65
N ILE A 64 -2.51 -4.10 -10.13
CA ILE A 64 -2.62 -4.60 -11.50
C ILE A 64 -3.73 -3.84 -12.19
N SER A 65 -3.45 -3.30 -13.38
CA SER A 65 -4.48 -2.74 -14.22
C SER A 65 -4.93 -3.81 -15.23
N PRO A 66 -6.15 -4.36 -15.14
CA PRO A 66 -6.67 -5.31 -16.12
C PRO A 66 -6.89 -4.66 -17.48
N VAL A 67 -7.15 -3.34 -17.52
CA VAL A 67 -7.35 -2.58 -18.76
C VAL A 67 -6.10 -2.65 -19.64
N TYR A 68 -4.92 -2.61 -19.02
CA TYR A 68 -3.63 -2.64 -19.72
C TYR A 68 -2.87 -3.96 -19.54
N LEU A 69 -3.48 -4.96 -18.88
CA LEU A 69 -2.86 -6.24 -18.50
C LEU A 69 -1.43 -6.09 -17.94
N LYS A 70 -1.23 -5.07 -17.09
CA LYS A 70 0.10 -4.69 -16.59
C LYS A 70 0.10 -4.51 -15.08
N ALA A 71 1.17 -4.98 -14.44
CA ALA A 71 1.52 -4.60 -13.07
C ALA A 71 1.95 -3.13 -13.05
N VAL A 72 1.15 -2.29 -12.40
CA VAL A 72 1.41 -0.85 -12.28
C VAL A 72 2.48 -0.59 -11.23
N SER A 73 2.39 -1.27 -10.09
CA SER A 73 3.33 -1.15 -8.99
C SER A 73 3.24 -2.39 -8.11
N GLY A 74 4.33 -2.73 -7.44
CA GLY A 74 4.37 -3.78 -6.43
C GLY A 74 5.29 -3.40 -5.28
N TYR A 75 4.97 -3.89 -4.10
CA TYR A 75 5.85 -3.82 -2.94
C TYR A 75 5.90 -5.20 -2.29
N ILE A 76 7.12 -5.69 -2.08
CA ILE A 76 7.39 -6.99 -1.48
C ILE A 76 8.30 -6.81 -0.28
N ILE A 77 8.03 -7.59 0.75
CA ILE A 77 8.86 -7.68 1.94
C ILE A 77 9.13 -9.15 2.22
N ILE A 78 10.39 -9.44 2.54
CA ILE A 78 10.88 -10.78 2.83
C ILE A 78 11.69 -10.70 4.12
N THR A 79 11.30 -11.51 5.09
CA THR A 79 11.94 -11.60 6.40
C THR A 79 12.19 -13.05 6.79
N ARG A 80 13.20 -13.25 7.64
CA ARG A 80 13.46 -14.53 8.32
C ARG A 80 12.75 -14.60 9.67
N SER A 81 12.21 -13.48 10.16
CA SER A 81 11.45 -13.37 11.42
C SER A 81 9.95 -13.61 11.21
N PHE A 82 9.26 -14.03 12.27
CA PHE A 82 7.79 -14.21 12.29
C PHE A 82 7.00 -12.89 12.33
N ASP A 83 7.64 -11.73 12.11
CA ASP A 83 7.03 -10.41 12.30
C ASP A 83 5.84 -10.13 11.35
N LEU A 84 5.67 -10.94 10.30
CA LEU A 84 4.55 -10.85 9.36
C LEU A 84 3.31 -11.67 9.76
N VAL A 85 3.37 -12.44 10.85
CA VAL A 85 2.24 -13.28 11.31
C VAL A 85 0.99 -12.45 11.66
N ASP A 86 1.18 -11.21 12.12
CA ASP A 86 0.08 -10.31 12.49
C ASP A 86 -0.48 -9.48 11.32
N VAL A 87 0.10 -9.59 10.13
CA VAL A 87 -0.37 -8.85 8.95
C VAL A 87 -1.62 -9.51 8.38
N LYS A 88 -2.75 -8.82 8.46
CA LYS A 88 -4.05 -9.35 8.02
C LYS A 88 -4.40 -8.91 6.61
N THR A 89 -4.50 -9.86 5.68
CA THR A 89 -4.92 -9.63 4.28
C THR A 89 -6.38 -9.18 4.15
N THR A 90 -7.21 -9.35 5.18
CA THR A 90 -8.62 -8.94 5.21
C THR A 90 -8.82 -7.43 5.35
N LYS A 91 -7.78 -6.67 5.74
CA LYS A 91 -7.85 -5.21 5.87
C LYS A 91 -7.86 -4.50 4.52
N ASP A 92 -8.31 -3.25 4.50
CA ASP A 92 -8.18 -2.38 3.33
C ASP A 92 -6.72 -2.29 2.86
N TRP A 93 -6.51 -2.10 1.56
CA TRP A 93 -5.19 -2.13 0.96
C TRP A 93 -4.24 -1.07 1.51
N ARG A 94 -4.76 0.13 1.87
CA ARG A 94 -3.97 1.20 2.47
C ARG A 94 -3.45 0.81 3.85
N ALA A 95 -4.32 0.15 4.63
CA ALA A 95 -3.97 -0.34 5.95
C ALA A 95 -2.96 -1.50 5.86
N PHE A 96 -3.12 -2.39 4.88
CA PHE A 96 -2.20 -3.49 4.62
C PHE A 96 -0.82 -2.98 4.19
N GLU A 97 -0.75 -2.05 3.22
CA GLU A 97 0.49 -1.42 2.79
C GLU A 97 1.23 -0.77 3.96
N ARG A 98 0.51 0.02 4.78
CA ARG A 98 1.11 0.65 5.97
C ARG A 98 1.67 -0.37 6.95
N GLN A 99 0.97 -1.49 7.17
CA GLN A 99 1.47 -2.58 8.00
C GLN A 99 2.74 -3.22 7.43
N LEU A 100 2.82 -3.42 6.10
CA LEU A 100 4.04 -3.91 5.46
C LEU A 100 5.20 -2.93 5.61
N VAL A 101 4.95 -1.62 5.44
CA VAL A 101 5.98 -0.58 5.61
C VAL A 101 6.43 -0.46 7.07
N GLU A 102 5.52 -0.59 8.03
CA GLU A 102 5.87 -0.63 9.45
C GLU A 102 6.65 -1.89 9.80
N ALA A 103 6.28 -3.04 9.23
CA ALA A 103 7.06 -4.28 9.35
C ALA A 103 8.47 -4.08 8.78
N ALA A 104 8.59 -3.49 7.59
CA ALA A 104 9.87 -3.18 6.93
C ALA A 104 10.82 -2.34 7.79
N LYS A 105 10.28 -1.40 8.57
CA LYS A 105 11.06 -0.53 9.45
C LYS A 105 11.55 -1.20 10.74
N LYS A 106 10.93 -2.31 11.16
CA LYS A 106 11.26 -2.98 12.43
C LYS A 106 12.54 -3.82 12.40
N GLY A 107 13.10 -4.06 11.22
CA GLY A 107 14.48 -4.54 11.08
C GLY A 107 14.65 -6.04 11.24
N GLU A 108 14.55 -6.76 10.12
CA GLU A 108 15.35 -7.95 9.73
C GLU A 108 14.92 -8.35 8.29
N HIS A 109 14.81 -7.36 7.40
CA HIS A 109 14.39 -7.58 6.03
C HIS A 109 15.61 -7.71 5.14
N ASP A 110 15.66 -8.79 4.36
CA ASP A 110 16.79 -9.10 3.49
C ASP A 110 16.71 -8.16 2.26
N GLU A 111 17.41 -7.03 2.30
CA GLU A 111 17.43 -6.03 1.21
C GLU A 111 17.92 -6.60 -0.12
N VAL A 112 18.66 -7.71 -0.08
CA VAL A 112 19.21 -8.39 -1.27
C VAL A 112 18.10 -8.96 -2.17
N PHE A 113 16.95 -9.32 -1.61
CA PHE A 113 15.81 -9.85 -2.38
C PHE A 113 14.77 -8.79 -2.78
N SER A 114 14.77 -7.61 -2.15
CA SER A 114 13.87 -6.52 -2.54
C SER A 114 14.39 -5.70 -3.74
N SER A 115 15.68 -5.80 -4.05
CA SER A 115 16.31 -5.04 -5.13
C SER A 115 16.34 -5.72 -6.51
N GLN A 116 15.78 -6.92 -6.66
CA GLN A 116 15.69 -7.58 -7.97
C GLN A 116 14.42 -7.12 -8.69
N VAL A 117 14.48 -5.93 -9.29
CA VAL A 117 13.59 -5.49 -10.38
C VAL A 117 14.30 -5.74 -11.70
#